data_AF-A0A838JZM8-F1
#
_entry.id   AF-A0A838JZM8-F1
#
_cell.length_a   1.000
_cell.length_b   1.000
_cell.length_c   1.000
_cell.angle_alpha   90.00
_cell.angle_beta   90.00
_cell.angle_gamma   90.00
#
_symmetry.space_group_name_H-M   'P 1'
#
loop_
_entity.id
_entity.type
_entity.pdbx_description
1 polymer ?
#
loop_
_entity_poly.entity_id
_entity_poly.type
_entity_poly.pdbx_seq_one_letter_code
_entity_poly.pdbx_strand_id
1 'polypeptide(L)'
;MRVVVVGATGNLGTSVLRSLEAEERVESVLGLARRTPSLAFPKVEWASADVVSDDLVPHFRGADAVVLVSWIIQPSRDLNKQWMVNVEGSTRVARAVKEAGVPSLLYASSVGAYSPGPKDRRVDESWPTGGIPTSYYGRHKAEVERRLDRFEREAPEVRLVRMRPGLVFKKEAAEGIRRLFAGPFFPSALADPALINVIPDIRD
;
A
#
# COMPACT_ATOMS: atom_id res chain seq x y z
N MET A 1 4.15 6.14 -20.86
CA MET A 1 3.08 5.79 -19.90
C MET A 1 2.95 6.84 -18.79
N ARG A 2 1.72 7.16 -18.38
CA ARG A 2 1.36 7.97 -17.21
C ARG A 2 0.84 7.09 -16.08
N VAL A 3 1.48 7.17 -14.90
CA VAL A 3 1.12 6.34 -13.73
C VAL A 3 0.65 7.22 -12.57
N VAL A 4 -0.39 6.81 -11.83
CA VAL A 4 -0.78 7.48 -10.58
C VAL A 4 -0.46 6.57 -9.40
N VAL A 5 0.19 7.10 -8.37
CA VAL A 5 0.53 6.35 -7.15
C VAL A 5 -0.26 6.90 -5.97
N VAL A 6 -1.18 6.09 -5.43
CA VAL A 6 -1.99 6.43 -4.25
C VAL A 6 -1.27 5.96 -2.99
N GLY A 7 -0.96 6.89 -2.08
CA GLY A 7 -0.08 6.62 -0.93
C GLY A 7 1.39 6.81 -1.26
N ALA A 8 1.70 7.71 -2.21
CA ALA A 8 3.02 7.95 -2.76
C ALA A 8 4.09 8.38 -1.75
N THR A 9 3.70 8.99 -0.62
CA THR A 9 4.62 9.41 0.45
C THR A 9 4.94 8.31 1.47
N GLY A 10 4.31 7.14 1.35
CA GLY A 10 4.51 6.02 2.27
C GLY A 10 5.82 5.24 2.03
N ASN A 11 6.08 4.26 2.88
CA ASN A 11 7.25 3.38 2.79
C ASN A 11 7.37 2.73 1.39
N LEU A 12 6.32 2.02 0.96
CA LEU A 12 6.26 1.43 -0.38
C LEU A 12 6.16 2.52 -1.46
N GLY A 13 5.32 3.53 -1.25
CA GLY A 13 5.09 4.60 -2.22
C GLY A 13 6.37 5.25 -2.71
N THR A 14 7.24 5.69 -1.79
CA THR A 14 8.51 6.33 -2.17
C THR A 14 9.47 5.41 -2.91
N SER A 15 9.38 4.10 -2.68
CA SER A 15 10.20 3.11 -3.39
C SER A 15 9.64 2.84 -4.78
N VAL A 16 8.31 2.77 -4.91
CA VAL A 16 7.62 2.71 -6.21
C VAL A 16 7.96 3.93 -7.06
N LEU A 17 7.93 5.14 -6.49
CA LEU A 17 8.29 6.36 -7.22
C LEU A 17 9.71 6.28 -7.81
N ARG A 18 10.70 5.84 -7.02
CA ARG A 18 12.08 5.67 -7.49
C ARG A 18 12.20 4.63 -8.62
N SER A 19 11.49 3.50 -8.50
CA SER A 19 11.48 2.48 -9.55
C SER A 19 10.83 2.99 -10.84
N LEU A 20 9.72 3.74 -10.74
CA LEU A 20 9.04 4.33 -11.89
C LEU A 20 9.85 5.45 -12.54
N GLU A 21 10.61 6.22 -11.75
CA GLU A 21 11.52 7.24 -12.27
C GLU A 21 12.57 6.64 -13.21
N ALA A 22 13.17 5.52 -12.80
CA ALA A 22 14.19 4.82 -13.56
C ALA A 22 13.66 4.04 -14.79
N GLU A 23 12.35 3.82 -14.89
CA GLU A 23 11.75 3.12 -16.03
C GLU A 23 11.53 4.07 -17.21
N GLU A 24 12.19 3.81 -18.33
CA GLU A 24 12.13 4.65 -19.54
C GLU A 24 10.72 4.74 -20.12
N ARG A 25 9.92 3.67 -20.03
CA ARG A 25 8.54 3.66 -20.54
C ARG A 25 7.58 4.54 -19.73
N VAL A 26 7.97 4.94 -18.52
CA VAL A 26 7.18 5.85 -17.68
C VAL A 26 7.63 7.28 -17.97
N GLU A 27 6.71 8.05 -18.56
CA GLU A 27 6.94 9.45 -18.95
C GLU A 27 6.61 10.40 -17.80
N SER A 28 5.54 10.09 -17.05
CA SER A 28 5.09 10.92 -15.93
C SER A 28 4.43 10.09 -14.83
N VAL A 29 4.54 10.59 -13.61
CA VAL A 29 3.93 10.01 -12.42
C VAL A 29 3.18 11.09 -11.65
N LEU A 30 1.94 10.82 -11.27
CA LEU A 30 1.21 11.62 -10.30
C LEU A 30 1.26 10.94 -8.92
N GLY A 31 1.98 11.53 -7.98
CA GLY A 31 1.96 11.13 -6.58
C GLY A 31 0.76 11.72 -5.85
N LEU A 32 -0.18 10.87 -5.42
CA LEU A 32 -1.27 11.30 -4.55
C LEU A 32 -0.91 11.11 -3.08
N ALA A 33 -1.06 12.19 -2.32
CA ALA A 33 -0.87 12.22 -0.88
C ALA A 33 -1.88 13.16 -0.23
N ARG A 34 -2.24 12.92 1.04
CA ARG A 34 -3.12 13.85 1.79
C ARG A 34 -2.46 15.19 2.11
N ARG A 35 -1.13 15.22 2.14
CA ARG A 35 -0.31 16.40 2.36
C ARG A 35 0.82 16.34 1.34
N THR A 36 0.90 17.35 0.50
CA THR A 36 1.95 17.42 -0.53
C THR A 36 3.32 17.52 0.16
N PRO A 37 4.27 16.64 -0.20
CA PRO A 37 5.60 16.70 0.38
C PRO A 37 6.44 17.79 -0.31
N SER A 38 7.55 18.15 0.32
CA SER A 38 8.63 18.92 -0.33
C SER A 38 9.60 18.03 -1.13
N LEU A 39 9.31 16.73 -1.25
CA LEU A 39 10.11 15.77 -2.02
C LEU A 39 9.96 16.05 -3.51
N ALA A 40 11.09 16.23 -4.21
CA ALA A 40 11.12 16.36 -5.65
C ALA A 40 11.66 15.08 -6.29
N PHE A 41 10.96 14.57 -7.30
CA PHE A 41 11.46 13.55 -8.21
C PHE A 41 11.26 14.07 -9.65
N PRO A 42 12.22 13.88 -10.56
CA PRO A 42 12.18 14.42 -11.93
C PRO A 42 10.88 14.16 -12.71
N LYS A 43 10.28 12.97 -12.56
CA LYS A 43 9.04 12.57 -13.28
C LYS A 43 7.76 12.70 -12.45
N VAL A 44 7.84 13.19 -11.21
CA VAL A 44 6.71 13.14 -10.27
C VAL A 44 6.10 14.52 -10.07
N GLU A 45 4.83 14.64 -10.43
CA GLU A 45 3.96 15.71 -9.98
C GLU A 45 3.19 15.28 -8.73
N TRP A 46 2.80 16.24 -7.89
CA TRP A 46 2.05 15.98 -6.67
C TRP A 46 0.64 16.56 -6.73
N ALA A 47 -0.34 15.81 -6.25
CA ALA A 47 -1.66 16.34 -5.95
C ALA A 47 -2.12 15.91 -4.56
N SER A 48 -2.88 16.80 -3.91
CA SER A 48 -3.47 16.56 -2.60
C SER A 48 -4.83 15.89 -2.75
N ALA A 49 -5.01 14.72 -2.15
CA ALA A 49 -6.30 14.04 -2.08
C ALA A 49 -6.38 13.11 -0.86
N ASP A 50 -7.54 13.09 -0.21
CA ASP A 50 -7.92 12.09 0.78
C ASP A 50 -8.86 11.05 0.16
N VAL A 51 -8.41 9.79 0.15
CA VAL A 51 -9.18 8.64 -0.39
C VAL A 51 -10.52 8.42 0.31
N VAL A 52 -10.71 8.98 1.52
CA VAL A 52 -11.94 8.84 2.29
C VAL A 52 -13.03 9.82 1.83
N SER A 53 -12.65 11.07 1.51
CA SER A 53 -13.62 12.16 1.27
C SER A 53 -13.64 12.69 -0.16
N ASP A 54 -12.48 12.78 -0.81
CA ASP A 54 -12.32 13.60 -2.01
C ASP A 54 -12.73 12.83 -3.27
N ASP A 55 -13.04 13.58 -4.33
CA ASP A 55 -13.26 13.01 -5.66
C ASP A 55 -11.91 12.64 -6.29
N LEU A 56 -11.74 11.35 -6.57
CA LEU A 56 -10.49 10.78 -7.09
C LEU A 56 -10.47 10.70 -8.62
N VAL A 57 -11.64 10.76 -9.27
CA VAL A 57 -11.77 10.56 -10.73
C VAL A 57 -10.94 11.57 -11.52
N PRO A 58 -10.93 12.88 -11.20
CA PRO A 58 -10.13 13.87 -11.94
C PRO A 58 -8.63 13.56 -11.94
N HIS A 59 -8.11 12.99 -10.85
CA HIS A 59 -6.69 12.65 -10.74
C HIS A 59 -6.29 11.44 -11.61
N PHE A 60 -7.24 10.55 -11.88
CA PHE A 60 -7.01 9.29 -12.59
C PHE A 60 -7.23 9.38 -14.10
N ARG A 61 -7.96 10.39 -14.60
CA ARG A 61 -8.20 10.56 -16.03
C ARG A 61 -6.89 10.60 -16.82
N GLY A 62 -6.85 9.83 -17.92
CA GLY A 62 -5.68 9.72 -18.80
C GLY A 62 -4.48 8.98 -18.18
N ALA A 63 -4.64 8.32 -17.03
CA ALA A 63 -3.62 7.42 -16.51
C ALA A 63 -3.68 6.06 -17.23
N ASP A 64 -2.52 5.47 -17.48
CA ASP A 64 -2.40 4.10 -17.98
C ASP A 64 -2.47 3.08 -16.84
N ALA A 65 -2.07 3.47 -15.63
CA ALA A 65 -2.13 2.61 -14.47
C ALA A 65 -2.29 3.41 -13.16
N VAL A 66 -3.03 2.83 -12.21
CA VAL A 66 -3.07 3.29 -10.81
C VAL A 66 -2.41 2.26 -9.91
N VAL A 67 -1.46 2.70 -9.09
CA VAL A 67 -0.78 1.90 -8.08
C VAL A 67 -1.29 2.30 -6.70
N LEU A 68 -2.09 1.42 -6.08
CA LEU A 68 -2.67 1.62 -4.76
C LEU A 68 -1.81 0.96 -3.68
N VAL A 69 -1.04 1.78 -2.97
CA VAL A 69 -0.21 1.38 -1.82
C VAL A 69 -0.56 2.12 -0.52
N SER A 70 -1.63 2.92 -0.51
CA SER A 70 -2.07 3.64 0.68
C SER A 70 -2.61 2.67 1.75
N TRP A 71 -2.03 2.75 2.95
CA TRP A 71 -2.47 1.98 4.10
C TRP A 71 -2.07 2.67 5.39
N ILE A 72 -2.90 2.59 6.43
CA ILE A 72 -2.56 3.02 7.78
C ILE A 72 -2.64 1.86 8.77
N ILE A 73 -1.67 1.79 9.67
CA ILE A 73 -1.65 0.83 10.79
C ILE A 73 -1.89 1.55 12.13
N GLN A 74 -1.68 2.87 12.13
CA GLN A 74 -1.88 3.74 13.28
C GLN A 74 -2.93 4.81 12.95
N PRO A 75 -3.69 5.29 13.94
CA PRO A 75 -3.67 4.86 15.34
C PRO A 75 -4.35 3.49 15.56
N SER A 76 -3.71 2.59 16.32
CA SER A 76 -4.21 1.23 16.56
C SER A 76 -5.52 1.16 17.35
N ARG A 77 -5.84 2.23 18.10
CA ARG A 77 -7.05 2.34 18.93
C ARG A 77 -8.28 2.85 18.19
N ASP A 78 -8.11 3.41 16.99
CA ASP A 78 -9.22 3.91 16.17
C ASP A 78 -9.39 3.02 14.93
N LEU A 79 -10.09 1.91 15.17
CA LEU A 79 -10.35 0.90 14.14
C LEU A 79 -11.30 1.42 13.06
N ASN A 80 -12.19 2.35 13.40
CA ASN A 80 -13.08 2.98 12.44
C ASN A 80 -12.29 3.80 11.43
N LYS A 81 -11.34 4.63 11.90
CA LYS A 81 -10.45 5.37 11.00
C LYS A 81 -9.62 4.44 10.11
N GLN A 82 -9.10 3.35 10.65
CA GLN A 82 -8.40 2.35 9.85
C GLN A 82 -9.31 1.71 8.82
N TRP A 83 -10.55 1.35 9.18
CA TRP A 83 -11.53 0.80 8.25
C TRP A 83 -11.83 1.78 7.12
N MET A 84 -12.14 3.04 7.45
CA MET A 84 -12.47 4.08 6.48
C MET A 84 -11.32 4.30 5.49
N VAL A 85 -10.07 4.37 5.96
CA VAL A 85 -8.92 4.60 5.06
C VAL A 85 -8.57 3.33 4.28
N ASN A 86 -8.44 2.20 4.97
CA ASN A 86 -7.88 0.98 4.39
C ASN A 86 -8.89 0.20 3.54
N VAL A 87 -10.14 0.12 4.00
CA VAL A 87 -11.18 -0.68 3.36
C VAL A 87 -12.04 0.19 2.45
N GLU A 88 -12.69 1.23 3.00
CA GLU A 88 -13.54 2.10 2.18
C GLU A 88 -12.72 2.92 1.19
N GLY A 89 -11.58 3.48 1.61
CA GLY A 89 -10.67 4.23 0.73
C GLY A 89 -10.14 3.39 -0.42
N SER A 90 -9.71 2.15 -0.18
CA SER A 90 -9.29 1.24 -1.25
C SER A 90 -10.43 0.92 -2.22
N THR A 91 -11.65 0.75 -1.70
CA THR A 91 -12.85 0.51 -2.52
C THR A 91 -13.19 1.73 -3.39
N ARG A 92 -13.07 2.94 -2.83
CA ARG A 92 -13.27 4.20 -3.55
C ARG A 92 -12.24 4.39 -4.66
N VAL A 93 -10.98 4.08 -4.41
CA VAL A 93 -9.92 4.12 -5.43
C VAL A 93 -10.24 3.17 -6.59
N ALA A 94 -10.63 1.92 -6.31
CA ALA A 94 -10.99 0.96 -7.37
C ALA A 94 -12.18 1.46 -8.21
N ARG A 95 -13.22 2.00 -7.57
CA ARG A 95 -14.36 2.60 -8.27
C ARG A 95 -13.95 3.77 -9.16
N ALA A 96 -13.14 4.69 -8.62
CA ALA A 96 -12.67 5.84 -9.37
C ALA A 96 -11.75 5.44 -10.55
N VAL A 97 -10.98 4.35 -10.43
CA VAL A 97 -10.21 3.78 -11.55
C VAL A 97 -11.13 3.38 -12.70
N LYS A 98 -12.20 2.64 -12.40
CA LYS A 98 -13.19 2.25 -13.40
C LYS A 98 -13.85 3.47 -14.03
N GLU A 99 -14.33 4.40 -13.20
CA GLU A 99 -15.04 5.60 -13.66
C GLU A 99 -14.15 6.53 -14.51
N ALA A 100 -12.86 6.62 -14.18
CA ALA A 100 -11.89 7.38 -14.97
C ALA A 100 -11.43 6.66 -16.25
N GLY A 101 -11.83 5.41 -16.47
CA GLY A 101 -11.44 4.61 -17.62
C GLY A 101 -9.97 4.16 -17.60
N VAL A 102 -9.35 4.03 -16.41
CA VAL A 102 -7.96 3.58 -16.30
C VAL A 102 -7.88 2.07 -16.57
N PRO A 103 -7.01 1.60 -17.48
CA PRO A 103 -7.03 0.21 -17.92
C PRO A 103 -6.36 -0.75 -16.93
N SER A 104 -5.62 -0.27 -15.91
CA SER A 104 -4.91 -1.13 -14.96
C SER A 104 -4.89 -0.59 -13.53
N LEU A 105 -5.17 -1.47 -12.57
CA LEU A 105 -5.06 -1.21 -11.13
C LEU A 105 -4.13 -2.22 -10.48
N LEU A 106 -3.07 -1.75 -9.83
CA LEU A 106 -2.26 -2.55 -8.91
C LEU A 106 -2.67 -2.26 -7.48
N TYR A 107 -3.03 -3.30 -6.73
CA TYR A 107 -3.28 -3.23 -5.29
C TYR A 107 -2.18 -3.95 -4.51
N ALA A 108 -1.51 -3.23 -3.60
CA ALA A 108 -0.63 -3.83 -2.62
C ALA A 108 -1.47 -4.44 -1.47
N SER A 109 -1.83 -5.70 -1.63
CA SER A 109 -2.41 -6.55 -0.58
C SER A 109 -1.34 -6.95 0.45
N SER A 110 -1.40 -8.16 1.01
CA SER A 110 -0.42 -8.69 1.96
C SER A 110 -0.55 -10.19 2.13
N VAL A 111 0.54 -10.87 2.51
CA VAL A 111 0.49 -12.24 3.06
C VAL A 111 -0.50 -12.36 4.24
N GLY A 112 -0.76 -11.28 4.97
CA GLY A 112 -1.76 -11.25 6.05
C GLY A 112 -3.21 -11.42 5.59
N ALA A 113 -3.48 -11.36 4.29
CA ALA A 113 -4.81 -11.61 3.73
C ALA A 113 -5.16 -13.10 3.69
N TYR A 114 -4.16 -14.00 3.65
CA TYR A 114 -4.40 -15.43 3.57
C TYR A 114 -5.11 -15.96 4.82
N SER A 115 -6.01 -16.93 4.60
CA SER A 115 -6.55 -17.79 5.65
C SER A 115 -5.45 -18.65 6.29
N PRO A 116 -5.65 -19.16 7.51
CA PRO A 116 -4.73 -20.11 8.12
C PRO A 116 -4.33 -21.23 7.16
N GLY A 117 -3.02 -21.35 6.91
CA GLY A 117 -2.45 -22.35 6.01
C GLY A 117 -1.84 -23.54 6.76
N PRO A 118 -1.54 -24.63 6.03
CA PRO A 118 -0.78 -25.76 6.54
C PRO A 118 0.61 -25.33 7.07
N LYS A 119 1.17 -26.08 8.02
CA LYS A 119 2.48 -25.79 8.63
C LYS A 119 3.63 -26.58 8.02
N ASP A 120 3.30 -27.58 7.22
CA ASP A 120 4.20 -28.57 6.62
C ASP A 120 4.44 -28.33 5.12
N ARG A 121 3.72 -27.40 4.49
CA ARG A 121 3.88 -27.09 3.06
C ARG A 121 3.62 -25.62 2.73
N ARG A 122 4.13 -25.19 1.57
CA ARG A 122 3.83 -23.89 0.97
C ARG A 122 2.46 -23.90 0.29
N VAL A 123 1.88 -22.72 0.15
CA VAL A 123 0.65 -22.47 -0.61
C VAL A 123 0.90 -21.40 -1.66
N ASP A 124 0.15 -21.44 -2.75
CA ASP A 124 0.18 -20.43 -3.81
C ASP A 124 -0.96 -19.41 -3.66
N GLU A 125 -1.08 -18.51 -4.64
CA GLU A 125 -2.05 -17.43 -4.66
C GLU A 125 -3.51 -17.89 -4.75
N SER A 126 -3.77 -19.15 -5.07
CA SER A 126 -5.11 -19.75 -5.04
C SER A 126 -5.61 -20.01 -3.62
N TRP A 127 -4.74 -19.93 -2.61
CA TRP A 127 -5.13 -20.13 -1.21
C TRP A 127 -6.14 -19.07 -0.76
N PRO A 128 -7.19 -19.46 0.00
CA PRO A 128 -8.25 -18.54 0.38
C PRO A 128 -7.72 -17.31 1.14
N THR A 129 -8.32 -16.15 0.89
CA THR A 129 -8.01 -14.88 1.57
C THR A 129 -9.06 -14.49 2.59
N GLY A 130 -9.29 -15.35 3.60
CA GLY A 130 -10.20 -15.08 4.71
C GLY A 130 -9.58 -14.21 5.82
N GLY A 131 -8.25 -14.06 5.82
CA GLY A 131 -7.47 -13.41 6.85
C GLY A 131 -7.41 -14.20 8.16
N ILE A 132 -6.68 -13.67 9.13
CA ILE A 132 -6.59 -14.22 10.48
C ILE A 132 -7.60 -13.51 11.39
N PRO A 133 -8.57 -14.23 12.02
CA PRO A 133 -9.66 -13.60 12.79
C PRO A 133 -9.20 -12.67 13.91
N THR A 134 -8.09 -13.00 14.58
CA THR A 134 -7.52 -12.21 15.68
C THR A 134 -6.70 -11.00 15.21
N SER A 135 -6.46 -10.85 13.90
CA SER A 135 -5.69 -9.75 13.32
C SER A 135 -6.62 -8.74 12.64
N TYR A 136 -6.72 -7.52 13.18
CA TYR A 136 -7.41 -6.42 12.50
C TYR A 136 -6.83 -6.16 11.10
N TYR A 137 -5.50 -6.17 10.99
CA TYR A 137 -4.80 -6.01 9.72
C TYR A 137 -5.20 -7.09 8.72
N GLY A 138 -5.16 -8.36 9.13
CA GLY A 138 -5.51 -9.49 8.26
C GLY A 138 -6.97 -9.44 7.83
N ARG A 139 -7.89 -9.11 8.74
CA ARG A 139 -9.32 -8.93 8.43
C ARG A 139 -9.56 -7.81 7.43
N HIS A 140 -8.90 -6.66 7.59
CA HIS A 140 -9.05 -5.53 6.65
C HIS A 140 -8.50 -5.88 5.27
N LYS A 141 -7.33 -6.55 5.19
CA LYS A 141 -6.76 -6.99 3.89
C LYS A 141 -7.64 -8.01 3.20
N ALA A 142 -8.14 -9.00 3.95
CA ALA A 142 -9.08 -9.99 3.44
C ALA A 142 -10.40 -9.36 2.96
N GLU A 143 -10.89 -8.33 3.65
CA GLU A 143 -12.08 -7.61 3.21
C GLU A 143 -11.85 -6.86 1.90
N VAL A 144 -10.70 -6.21 1.72
CA VAL A 144 -10.39 -5.54 0.44
C VAL A 144 -10.26 -6.58 -0.68
N GLU A 145 -9.65 -7.74 -0.46
CA GLU A 145 -9.60 -8.83 -1.46
C GLU A 145 -11.01 -9.25 -1.89
N ARG A 146 -11.94 -9.47 -0.95
CA ARG A 146 -13.34 -9.82 -1.29
C ARG A 146 -14.05 -8.73 -2.10
N ARG A 147 -13.83 -7.47 -1.76
CA ARG A 147 -14.40 -6.34 -2.50
C ARG A 147 -13.78 -6.22 -3.90
N LEU A 148 -12.50 -6.55 -4.03
CA LEU A 148 -11.80 -6.61 -5.30
C LEU A 148 -12.27 -7.79 -6.17
N ASP A 149 -12.64 -8.93 -5.58
CA ASP A 149 -13.29 -10.03 -6.33
C ASP A 149 -14.60 -9.57 -6.95
N ARG A 150 -15.38 -8.75 -6.22
CA ARG A 150 -16.60 -8.15 -6.77
C ARG A 150 -16.27 -7.14 -7.86
N PHE A 151 -15.29 -6.27 -7.62
CA PHE A 151 -14.85 -5.27 -8.60
C PHE A 151 -14.41 -5.91 -9.92
N GLU A 152 -13.63 -6.98 -9.88
CA GLU A 152 -13.16 -7.69 -11.08
C GLU A 152 -14.30 -8.25 -11.93
N ARG A 153 -15.40 -8.70 -11.29
CA ARG A 153 -16.63 -9.11 -12.00
C ARG A 153 -17.41 -7.91 -12.55
N GLU A 154 -17.42 -6.80 -11.83
CA GLU A 154 -18.15 -5.58 -12.19
C GLU A 154 -17.41 -4.74 -13.24
N ALA A 155 -16.10 -4.91 -13.39
CA ALA A 155 -15.21 -4.10 -14.23
C ALA A 155 -14.18 -4.97 -14.99
N PRO A 156 -14.62 -5.93 -15.82
CA PRO A 156 -13.73 -6.86 -16.52
C PRO A 156 -12.75 -6.16 -17.50
N GLU A 157 -13.03 -4.92 -17.88
CA GLU A 157 -12.16 -4.07 -18.70
C GLU A 157 -10.91 -3.57 -17.95
N VAL A 158 -10.91 -3.57 -16.62
CA VAL A 158 -9.78 -3.12 -15.80
C VAL A 158 -8.92 -4.32 -15.44
N ARG A 159 -7.67 -4.33 -15.89
CA ARG A 159 -6.69 -5.33 -15.44
C ARG A 159 -6.34 -5.08 -13.97
N LEU A 160 -6.82 -5.97 -13.10
CA LEU A 160 -6.51 -5.94 -11.67
C LEU A 160 -5.28 -6.80 -11.36
N VAL A 161 -4.28 -6.21 -10.72
CA VAL A 161 -3.07 -6.90 -10.22
C VAL A 161 -3.05 -6.82 -8.70
N ARG A 162 -3.03 -7.96 -8.02
CA ARG A 162 -2.97 -8.01 -6.55
C ARG A 162 -1.62 -8.58 -6.12
N MET A 163 -0.83 -7.76 -5.43
CA MET A 163 0.44 -8.20 -4.85
C MET A 163 0.25 -8.52 -3.38
N ARG A 164 0.68 -9.71 -2.92
CA ARG A 164 0.60 -10.12 -1.51
C ARG A 164 2.02 -10.17 -0.89
N PRO A 165 2.70 -9.02 -0.73
CA PRO A 165 4.04 -9.00 -0.18
C PRO A 165 4.06 -9.43 1.29
N GLY A 166 5.22 -9.91 1.72
CA GLY A 166 5.57 -10.06 3.13
C GLY A 166 5.78 -8.71 3.82
N LEU A 167 6.51 -8.72 4.92
CA LEU A 167 6.94 -7.47 5.56
C LEU A 167 8.01 -6.79 4.72
N VAL A 168 7.76 -5.54 4.32
CA VAL A 168 8.70 -4.73 3.54
C VAL A 168 9.30 -3.69 4.47
N PHE A 169 10.61 -3.80 4.69
CA PHE A 169 11.38 -2.89 5.53
C PHE A 169 12.23 -1.96 4.68
N LYS A 170 12.38 -0.73 5.14
CA LYS A 170 13.21 0.30 4.51
C LYS A 170 13.83 1.16 5.59
N LYS A 171 15.11 1.53 5.42
CA LYS A 171 15.86 2.35 6.38
C LYS A 171 15.14 3.66 6.69
N GLU A 172 14.62 4.34 5.67
CA GLU A 172 13.92 5.63 5.83
C GLU A 172 12.54 5.50 6.50
N ALA A 173 11.98 4.28 6.55
CA ALA A 173 10.74 3.99 7.28
C ALA A 173 10.99 3.39 8.68
N ALA A 174 12.26 3.20 9.07
CA ALA A 174 12.64 2.49 10.27
C ALA A 174 12.03 3.11 11.54
N GLU A 175 11.90 4.44 11.62
CA GLU A 175 11.31 5.07 12.80
C GLU A 175 9.80 4.80 12.93
N GLY A 176 9.06 4.78 11.81
CA GLY A 176 7.63 4.41 11.80
C GLY A 176 7.41 2.94 12.13
N ILE A 177 8.28 2.07 11.63
CA ILE A 177 8.30 0.63 11.92
C ILE A 177 8.67 0.38 13.39
N ARG A 178 9.66 1.11 13.92
CA ARG A 178 10.06 1.05 15.34
C ARG A 178 8.92 1.47 16.24
N ARG A 179 8.24 2.58 15.94
CA ARG A 179 7.05 3.01 16.70
C ARG A 179 5.92 1.97 16.65
N LEU A 180 5.81 1.23 15.54
CA LEU A 180 4.82 0.16 15.40
C LEU A 180 5.13 -1.07 16.26
N PHE A 181 6.38 -1.51 16.32
CA PHE A 181 6.77 -2.74 17.03
C PHE A 181 7.24 -2.53 18.47
N ALA A 182 7.91 -1.42 18.76
CA ALA A 182 8.50 -1.11 20.07
C ALA A 182 7.68 -0.07 20.88
N GLY A 183 6.66 0.53 20.26
CA GLY A 183 5.79 1.54 20.89
C GLY A 183 6.35 2.98 20.82
N PRO A 184 5.50 3.99 21.10
CA PRO A 184 5.86 5.41 20.93
C PRO A 184 6.83 5.95 22.00
N PHE A 185 6.96 5.26 23.14
CA PHE A 185 7.79 5.68 24.28
C PHE A 185 9.14 4.97 24.34
N PHE A 186 9.47 4.11 23.36
CA PHE A 186 10.76 3.41 23.39
C PHE A 186 11.91 4.41 23.22
N PRO A 187 12.85 4.54 24.18
CA PRO A 187 13.96 5.48 24.09
C PRO A 187 14.80 5.21 22.85
N SER A 188 15.09 6.25 22.04
CA SER A 188 15.95 6.10 20.85
C SER A 188 17.35 5.58 21.21
N ALA A 189 17.87 5.93 22.38
CA ALA A 189 19.17 5.49 22.89
C ALA A 189 19.28 3.96 23.10
N LEU A 190 18.16 3.25 23.34
CA LEU A 190 18.16 1.80 23.50
C LEU A 190 18.10 1.03 22.17
N ALA A 191 18.00 1.76 21.04
CA ALA A 191 18.13 1.22 19.69
C ALA A 191 19.49 1.57 19.07
N ASP A 192 20.48 1.90 19.89
CA ASP A 192 21.86 2.12 19.46
C ASP A 192 22.43 0.81 18.88
N PRO A 193 22.89 0.79 17.62
CA PRO A 193 23.57 -0.37 17.04
C PRO A 193 24.74 -0.87 17.89
N ALA A 194 25.41 0.00 18.66
CA ALA A 194 26.49 -0.37 19.58
C ALA A 194 26.00 -1.15 20.82
N LEU A 195 24.70 -1.08 21.14
CA LEU A 195 24.05 -1.83 22.21
C LEU A 195 23.31 -3.07 21.69
N ILE A 196 23.15 -3.22 20.38
CA ILE A 196 22.49 -4.35 19.72
C ILE A 196 23.55 -5.29 19.14
N ASN A 197 24.05 -6.21 19.97
CA ASN A 197 25.17 -7.12 19.65
C ASN A 197 24.87 -8.19 18.58
N VAL A 198 23.67 -8.23 18.00
CA VAL A 198 23.31 -9.19 16.95
C VAL A 198 22.34 -8.53 15.96
N ILE A 199 22.89 -7.88 14.94
CA ILE A 199 22.17 -7.63 13.69
C ILE A 199 22.84 -8.55 12.66
N PRO A 200 22.14 -9.54 12.09
CA PRO A 200 22.70 -10.34 11.02
C PRO A 200 23.15 -9.42 9.90
N ASP A 201 24.45 -9.44 9.61
CA ASP A 201 25.04 -8.73 8.49
C ASP A 201 24.50 -9.35 7.19
N ILE A 202 23.62 -8.64 6.51
CA ILE A 202 23.17 -9.03 5.16
C ILE A 202 24.19 -8.40 4.23
N ARG A 203 25.21 -9.18 3.86
CA ARG A 203 26.21 -8.79 2.86
C ARG A 203 25.51 -8.43 1.55
N ASP A 204 25.91 -7.31 0.97
CA ASP A 204 25.43 -6.75 -0.31
C ASP A 204 25.53 -7.75 -1.48
#